data_AF-A0A944D783-F1
#
_entry.id   AF-A0A944D783-F1
#
_cell.length_a   1.000
_cell.length_b   1.000
_cell.length_c   1.000
_cell.angle_alpha   90.00
_cell.angle_beta   90.00
_cell.angle_gamma   90.00
#
_symmetry.space_group_name_H-M   'P 1'
#
loop_
_entity.id
_entity.type
_entity.pdbx_description
1 polymer ?
#
loop_
_entity_poly.entity_id
_entity_poly.type
_entity_poly.pdbx_seq_one_letter_code
_entity_poly.pdbx_strand_id
1 'polypeptide(L)' 'GIRYVSPAQRHAGEDRNILAARHQTYLHARERNPRRWSRHTRDWSHIGLVTLNPERDAVVNATLHAEDIHTLVA' A
#
# COMPACT_ATOMS: atom_id res chain seq x y z
N GLY A 1 4.57 -6.27 5.54
CA GLY A 1 3.19 -6.72 5.88
C GLY A 1 2.15 -5.90 5.13
N ILE A 2 0.99 -6.47 4.79
CA ILE A 2 -0.03 -5.90 3.88
C ILE A 2 -1.00 -4.89 4.54
N ARG A 3 -0.48 -4.00 5.40
CA ARG A 3 -1.20 -2.84 6.00
C ARG A 3 -2.65 -3.10 6.46
N TYR A 4 -2.83 -4.00 7.44
CA TYR A 4 -4.14 -4.34 8.06
C TYR A 4 -5.22 -4.80 7.08
N VAL A 5 -4.82 -5.35 5.93
CA VAL A 5 -5.70 -6.09 5.03
C VAL A 5 -5.48 -7.58 5.27
N SER A 6 -6.54 -8.38 5.23
CA SER A 6 -6.39 -9.83 5.33
C SER A 6 -5.85 -10.41 4.01
N PRO A 7 -5.17 -11.58 4.04
CA PRO A 7 -4.78 -12.25 2.81
C PRO A 7 -5.96 -12.47 1.85
N ALA A 8 -7.13 -12.85 2.38
CA ALA A 8 -8.34 -13.07 1.58
C ALA A 8 -8.82 -11.79 0.86
N GLN A 9 -8.88 -10.65 1.56
CA GLN A 9 -9.25 -9.36 0.97
C GLN A 9 -8.27 -8.94 -0.13
N ARG A 10 -6.98 -9.24 0.05
CA ARG A 10 -5.96 -8.97 -0.95
C ARG A 10 -6.08 -9.89 -2.17
N HIS A 11 -6.35 -11.18 -1.96
CA HIS A 11 -6.62 -12.11 -3.07
C HIS A 11 -7.90 -11.73 -3.85
N ALA A 12 -8.88 -11.13 -3.17
CA ALA A 12 -10.08 -10.59 -3.79
C ALA A 12 -9.87 -9.20 -4.47
N GLY A 13 -8.68 -8.59 -4.34
CA GLY A 13 -8.39 -7.26 -4.90
C GLY A 13 -9.08 -6.10 -4.18
N GLU A 14 -9.65 -6.33 -3.00
CA GLU A 14 -10.36 -5.31 -2.22
C GLU A 14 -9.42 -4.37 -1.46
N ASP A 15 -8.14 -4.73 -1.37
CA ASP A 15 -7.13 -4.06 -0.56
C ASP A 15 -6.96 -2.58 -0.93
N ARG A 16 -6.99 -2.25 -2.23
CA ARG A 16 -6.94 -0.86 -2.72
C ARG A 16 -8.08 -0.01 -2.14
N ASN A 17 -9.30 -0.52 -2.22
CA ASN A 17 -10.49 0.21 -1.77
C ASN A 17 -10.51 0.35 -0.25
N ILE A 18 -10.18 -0.72 0.48
CA ILE A 18 -10.10 -0.72 1.94
C ILE A 18 -9.06 0.30 2.42
N LEU A 19 -7.87 0.31 1.81
CA LEU A 19 -6.78 1.21 2.18
C LEU A 19 -7.11 2.68 1.85
N ALA A 20 -7.72 2.94 0.69
CA ALA A 20 -8.17 4.28 0.31
C ALA A 20 -9.23 4.82 1.30
N ALA A 21 -10.24 4.01 1.64
CA ALA A 21 -11.28 4.40 2.60
C ALA A 21 -10.70 4.68 4.00
N ARG A 22 -9.74 3.89 4.45
CA ARG A 22 -9.03 4.13 5.72
C ARG A 22 -8.22 5.41 5.68
N HIS A 23 -7.53 5.68 4.58
CA HIS A 23 -6.78 6.91 4.41
C HIS A 23 -7.68 8.13 4.60
N GLN A 24 -8.81 8.18 3.88
CA GLN A 24 -9.78 9.27 3.99
C GLN A 24 -10.36 9.42 5.40
N THR A 25 -10.71 8.30 6.03
CA THR A 25 -11.23 8.29 7.40
C THR A 25 -10.24 8.93 8.38
N TYR A 26 -8.95 8.59 8.26
CA TYR A 26 -7.90 9.11 9.13
C TYR A 26 -7.57 10.58 8.85
N LEU A 27 -7.61 11.01 7.58
CA LEU A 27 -7.47 12.42 7.23
C LEU A 27 -8.58 13.26 7.85
N HIS A 28 -9.84 12.88 7.64
CA HIS A 28 -10.99 13.58 8.24
C HIS A 28 -10.94 13.56 9.77
N ALA A 29 -10.51 12.47 10.40
CA ALA A 29 -10.35 12.40 11.85
C ALA A 29 -9.26 13.35 12.37
N ARG A 30 -8.17 13.52 11.62
CA ARG A 30 -7.09 14.46 11.95
C ARG A 30 -7.56 15.91 11.79
N GLU A 31 -8.25 16.23 10.71
CA GLU A 31 -8.79 17.57 10.46
C GLU A 31 -9.77 18.01 11.55
N ARG A 32 -10.64 17.10 12.01
CA ARG A 32 -11.61 17.40 13.08
C ARG A 32 -10.95 17.69 14.42
N ASN A 33 -9.83 17.04 14.75
CA ASN A 33 -9.21 17.13 16.07
C ASN A 33 -7.67 17.16 16.00
N PRO A 34 -7.06 18.19 15.41
CA PRO A 34 -5.62 18.20 15.14
C PRO A 34 -4.77 18.09 16.41
N ARG A 35 -5.23 18.64 17.54
CA ARG A 35 -4.52 18.58 18.83
C ARG A 35 -4.33 17.15 19.37
N ARG A 36 -5.17 16.19 18.95
CA ARG A 36 -5.03 14.78 19.32
C ARG A 36 -3.86 14.11 18.60
N TRP A 37 -3.44 14.64 17.47
CA TRP A 37 -2.46 14.01 16.59
C TRP A 37 -1.11 14.70 16.73
N SER A 38 -0.16 14.07 17.41
CA SER A 38 1.22 14.56 17.53
C SER A 38 2.08 14.27 16.29
N ARG A 39 1.63 13.35 15.42
CA ARG A 39 2.33 12.91 14.20
C ARG A 39 1.36 12.76 13.03
N HIS A 40 1.92 12.45 11.86
CA HIS A 40 1.13 12.12 10.67
C HIS A 40 0.22 10.91 10.89
N THR A 41 -0.81 10.82 10.05
CA THR A 41 -1.67 9.63 9.99
C THR A 41 -0.84 8.43 9.57
N ARG A 42 -1.31 7.23 9.93
CA ARG A 42 -0.66 6.00 9.47
C ARG A 42 -0.59 5.96 7.93
N ASP A 43 0.48 5.36 7.42
CA ASP A 43 0.64 5.09 6.00
C ASP A 43 -0.36 4.02 5.55
N TRP A 44 -1.31 4.46 4.73
CA TRP A 44 -2.38 3.68 4.13
C TRP A 44 -2.17 3.50 2.62
N SER A 45 -0.96 3.73 2.10
CA SER A 45 -0.70 3.48 0.68
C SER A 45 -0.89 1.98 0.35
N HIS A 46 -1.18 1.66 -0.90
CA HIS A 46 -1.22 0.28 -1.35
C HIS A 46 0.21 -0.27 -1.49
N ILE A 47 0.44 -1.52 -1.07
CA ILE A 47 1.70 -2.23 -1.33
C ILE A 47 1.47 -3.10 -2.56
N GLY A 48 2.29 -2.95 -3.59
CA GLY A 48 2.21 -3.66 -4.86
C GLY A 48 2.49 -5.16 -4.74
N LEU A 49 3.70 -5.59 -5.10
CA LEU A 49 4.14 -6.96 -4.88
C LEU A 49 4.72 -7.12 -3.47
N VAL A 50 4.45 -8.28 -2.87
CA VAL A 50 5.08 -8.71 -1.61
C VAL A 50 5.38 -10.18 -1.75
N THR A 51 6.60 -10.57 -1.45
CA THR A 51 6.96 -11.98 -1.35
C THR A 51 6.82 -12.43 0.09
N LEU A 52 6.45 -13.70 0.29
CA LEU A 52 6.54 -14.33 1.60
C LEU A 52 7.99 -14.75 1.92
N ASN A 53 8.81 -14.90 0.87
CA ASN A 53 10.15 -15.45 0.88
C ASN A 53 11.16 -14.35 0.48
N PRO A 54 11.83 -13.72 1.46
CA PRO A 54 12.64 -12.52 1.24
C PRO A 54 13.78 -12.71 0.23
N GLU A 55 14.30 -13.94 0.08
CA GLU A 55 15.34 -14.26 -0.90
C GLU A 55 14.89 -14.03 -2.35
N ARG A 56 13.58 -13.93 -2.60
CA ARG A 56 13.01 -13.66 -3.92
C ARG A 56 12.77 -12.16 -4.18
N ASP A 57 13.00 -11.29 -3.20
CA ASP A 57 12.77 -9.84 -3.36
C ASP A 57 13.65 -9.24 -4.46
N ALA A 58 14.89 -9.72 -4.61
CA ALA A 58 15.80 -9.25 -5.66
C ALA A 58 15.25 -9.52 -7.07
N VAL A 59 14.64 -10.69 -7.29
CA VAL A 59 14.05 -11.07 -8.58
C VAL A 59 12.78 -10.25 -8.84
N VAL A 60 11.95 -10.06 -7.82
CA VAL A 60 10.72 -9.26 -7.94
C VAL A 60 11.05 -7.80 -8.25
N ASN A 61 12.00 -7.20 -7.54
CA ASN A 61 12.44 -5.83 -7.80
C ASN A 61 13.02 -5.68 -9.21
N ALA A 62 13.87 -6.61 -9.65
CA ALA A 62 14.40 -6.61 -11.01
C ALA A 62 13.30 -6.71 -12.09
N THR A 63 12.27 -7.51 -11.84
CA THR A 63 11.12 -7.66 -12.75
C THR A 63 10.30 -6.37 -12.84
N LEU A 64 9.99 -5.76 -11.70
CA LEU A 64 9.26 -4.48 -11.63
C LEU A 64 9.97 -3.37 -12.41
N HIS A 65 11.29 -3.25 -12.25
CA HIS A 65 12.08 -2.25 -12.98
C HIS A 65 12.09 -2.47 -14.49
N ALA A 66 12.06 -3.73 -14.95
CA ALA A 66 12.02 -4.04 -16.38
C ALA A 66 10.66 -3.67 -17.03
N GLU A 67 9.55 -3.88 -16.30
CA GLU A 67 8.21 -3.53 -16.78
C GLU A 67 7.98 -2.00 -16.85
N ASP A 68 8.53 -1.25 -15.90
CA ASP A 68 8.49 0.22 -15.90
C ASP A 68 9.22 0.81 -17.12
N ILE A 69 10.38 0.25 -17.49
CA ILE A 69 11.15 0.69 -18.66
C ILE A 69 10.38 0.41 -19.95
N HIS A 70 9.76 -0.77 -20.09
CA HIS A 70 8.97 -1.11 -21.28
C HIS A 70 7.76 -0.18 -21.44
N THR A 71 7.14 0.25 -20.34
CA THR A 71 5.95 1.13 -20.38
C THR A 71 6.31 2.58 -20.72
N LEU A 72 7.56 3.01 -20.50
CA LEU A 72 8.02 4.37 -20.79
C LEU A 72 8.47 4.59 -22.24
N VAL A 73 8.65 3.51 -23.01
CA VAL A 73 9.21 3.52 -24.38
C VAL A 73 8.12 3.27 -25.44
N ALA A 74 6.86 3.08 -25.04
CA ALA A 74 5.69 2.93 -25.91
C ALA A 74 4.85 4.21 -25.95
#